data_AF-A0A1A2PAF8-F1
#
_entry.id   AF-A0A1A2PAF8-F1
#
_cell.length_a   1.000
_cell.length_b   1.000
_cell.length_c   1.000
_cell.angle_alpha   90.00
_cell.angle_beta   90.00
_cell.angle_gamma   90.00
#
_symmetry.space_group_name_H-M   'P 1'
#
loop_
_entity.id
_entity.type
_entity.pdbx_description
1 polymer ?
#
loop_
_entity_poly.entity_id
_entity_poly.type
_entity_poly.pdbx_seq_one_letter_code
_entity_poly.pdbx_strand_id
1 'polypeptide(L)'
;SSRIDPAASGSFWELTSDKNLQSFGDMAARLGRNSAGLYVLGGEPASGPRRVLDPAIYREAAMRLDRHFSISVIDCGSTMDSPLTREVLRDLDALIVVSSPWADGASAAARTMEWLADQGLDTLLRNSVVVLNDSDGHADKRTRTLLAREFTDHGRPVIEVPFDPHLRPGGVIDVGREMAPATRRKFLEVAATVAGYFAGRPDRAPGGR
;
A
#
# COMPACT_ATOMS: atom_id res chain seq x y z
N SER A 1 -8.32 -3.17 -22.00
CA SER A 1 -7.25 -2.58 -21.17
C SER A 1 -7.36 -3.19 -19.79
N SER A 2 -6.69 -4.32 -19.55
CA SER A 2 -6.64 -4.92 -18.22
C SER A 2 -5.49 -4.24 -17.47
N ARG A 3 -5.77 -3.67 -16.30
CA ARG A 3 -4.79 -2.96 -15.47
C ARG A 3 -3.65 -3.87 -14.98
N ILE A 4 -3.86 -5.18 -15.12
CA ILE A 4 -2.96 -6.29 -14.81
C ILE A 4 -3.04 -7.23 -16.01
N ASP A 5 -1.95 -7.90 -16.38
CA ASP A 5 -1.95 -8.94 -17.42
C ASP A 5 -3.11 -9.93 -17.17
N PRO A 6 -4.07 -10.09 -18.10
CA PRO A 6 -5.22 -10.95 -17.88
C PRO A 6 -4.86 -12.45 -17.91
N ALA A 7 -3.62 -12.80 -18.29
CA ALA A 7 -3.09 -14.15 -18.15
C ALA A 7 -2.68 -14.50 -16.71
N ALA A 8 -2.69 -13.53 -15.78
CA ALA A 8 -2.44 -13.75 -14.36
C ALA A 8 -3.53 -14.63 -13.74
N SER A 9 -3.25 -15.91 -13.55
CA SER A 9 -4.22 -16.85 -12.98
C SER A 9 -4.11 -17.00 -11.46
N GLY A 10 -3.00 -16.57 -10.85
CA GLY A 10 -2.73 -16.84 -9.44
C GLY A 10 -3.65 -16.09 -8.48
N SER A 11 -4.01 -16.78 -7.41
CA SER A 11 -4.70 -16.21 -6.25
C SER A 11 -3.95 -16.57 -4.97
N PHE A 12 -4.28 -15.89 -3.87
CA PHE A 12 -3.76 -16.23 -2.54
C PHE A 12 -3.93 -17.73 -2.20
N TRP A 13 -5.02 -18.38 -2.62
CA TRP A 13 -5.26 -19.81 -2.39
C TRP A 13 -4.39 -20.72 -3.26
N GLU A 14 -4.13 -20.35 -4.50
CA GLU A 14 -3.25 -21.12 -5.38
C GLU A 14 -1.79 -21.04 -4.92
N LEU A 15 -1.35 -19.85 -4.52
CA LEU A 15 -0.01 -19.60 -3.99
C LEU A 15 0.29 -20.41 -2.74
N THR A 16 -0.71 -20.63 -1.89
CA THR A 16 -0.56 -21.36 -0.63
C THR A 16 -0.71 -22.88 -0.80
N SER A 17 -1.54 -23.32 -1.75
CA SER A 17 -1.79 -24.75 -1.98
C SER A 17 -0.69 -25.44 -2.81
N ASP A 18 -0.02 -24.72 -3.71
CA ASP A 18 1.03 -25.28 -4.56
C ASP A 18 2.37 -25.39 -3.82
N LYS A 19 2.83 -26.61 -3.57
CA LYS A 19 4.09 -26.89 -2.84
C LYS A 19 5.34 -26.77 -3.71
N ASN A 20 5.18 -26.67 -5.03
CA ASN A 20 6.29 -26.67 -5.99
C ASN A 20 6.77 -25.26 -6.35
N LEU A 21 6.21 -24.21 -5.73
CA LEU A 21 6.64 -22.82 -5.93
C LEU A 21 7.92 -22.53 -5.13
N GLN A 22 9.06 -22.95 -5.69
CA GLN A 22 10.37 -22.88 -5.01
C GLN A 22 11.30 -21.83 -5.62
N SER A 23 11.18 -21.56 -6.93
CA SER A 23 12.00 -20.56 -7.61
C SER A 23 11.25 -19.25 -7.86
N PHE A 24 12.00 -18.19 -8.14
CA PHE A 24 11.43 -16.93 -8.62
C PHE A 24 10.58 -17.14 -9.89
N GLY A 25 11.03 -18.01 -10.80
CA GLY A 25 10.30 -18.29 -12.05
C GLY A 25 8.94 -18.93 -11.80
N ASP A 26 8.88 -19.88 -10.86
CA ASP A 26 7.61 -20.54 -10.47
C ASP A 26 6.64 -19.53 -9.86
N MET A 27 7.15 -18.65 -8.99
CA MET A 27 6.37 -17.61 -8.35
C MET A 27 5.86 -16.58 -9.37
N ALA A 28 6.75 -16.05 -10.20
CA ALA A 28 6.45 -15.05 -11.22
C ALA A 28 5.41 -15.55 -12.23
N ALA A 29 5.42 -16.84 -12.56
CA ALA A 29 4.43 -17.45 -13.46
C ALA A 29 3.00 -17.45 -12.89
N ARG A 30 2.81 -17.22 -11.59
CA ARG A 30 1.49 -17.10 -10.94
C ARG A 30 1.02 -15.65 -10.79
N LEU A 31 1.88 -14.68 -11.08
CA LEU A 31 1.58 -13.28 -10.88
C LEU A 31 1.32 -12.58 -12.21
N GLY A 32 0.44 -11.60 -12.20
CA GLY A 32 0.31 -10.69 -13.33
C GLY A 32 1.49 -9.75 -13.38
N ARG A 33 1.88 -9.31 -14.58
CA ARG A 33 2.97 -8.35 -14.74
C ARG A 33 2.51 -7.17 -15.57
N ASN A 34 2.87 -5.96 -15.18
CA ASN A 34 2.63 -4.77 -16.00
C ASN A 34 3.87 -4.36 -16.81
N SER A 35 3.71 -3.38 -17.70
CA SER A 35 4.80 -2.84 -18.53
C SER A 35 5.93 -2.17 -17.75
N ALA A 36 5.67 -1.76 -16.50
CA ALA A 36 6.69 -1.19 -15.61
C ALA A 36 7.49 -2.27 -14.84
N GLY A 37 7.14 -3.56 -14.99
CA GLY A 37 7.81 -4.66 -14.29
C GLY A 37 7.26 -4.94 -12.88
N LEU A 38 6.13 -4.34 -12.50
CA LEU A 38 5.43 -4.68 -11.26
C LEU A 38 4.74 -6.03 -11.42
N TYR A 39 4.99 -6.93 -10.46
CA TYR A 39 4.23 -8.17 -10.31
C TYR A 39 3.02 -7.92 -9.41
N VAL A 40 1.87 -8.49 -9.77
CA VAL A 40 0.59 -8.23 -9.11
C VAL A 40 -0.12 -9.54 -8.82
N LEU A 41 -0.53 -9.70 -7.55
CA LEU A 41 -1.44 -10.73 -7.10
C LEU A 41 -2.82 -10.12 -6.87
N GLY A 42 -3.85 -10.63 -7.54
CA GLY A 42 -5.22 -10.19 -7.31
C GLY A 42 -5.75 -10.67 -5.95
N GLY A 43 -6.41 -9.78 -5.21
CA GLY A 43 -7.11 -10.13 -3.96
C GLY A 43 -8.34 -11.02 -4.19
N GLU A 44 -8.94 -10.96 -5.38
CA GLU A 44 -10.08 -11.79 -5.77
C GLU A 44 -9.70 -12.71 -6.94
N PRO A 45 -10.24 -13.95 -6.96
CA PRO A 45 -10.04 -14.83 -8.10
C PRO A 45 -10.65 -14.22 -9.36
N ALA A 46 -9.95 -14.35 -10.50
CA ALA A 46 -10.39 -13.81 -11.78
C ALA A 46 -11.74 -14.38 -12.27
N SER A 47 -12.14 -15.55 -11.74
CA SER A 47 -13.43 -16.19 -11.99
C SER A 47 -13.90 -16.99 -10.76
N GLY A 48 -15.22 -17.05 -10.54
CA GLY A 48 -15.83 -17.84 -9.47
C GLY A 48 -16.43 -17.01 -8.32
N PRO A 49 -16.99 -17.66 -7.28
CA PRO A 49 -17.61 -16.97 -6.17
C PRO A 49 -16.57 -16.20 -5.35
N ARG A 50 -16.94 -14.98 -4.95
CA ARG A 50 -16.12 -14.14 -4.07
C ARG A 50 -15.86 -14.88 -2.76
N ARG A 51 -14.59 -15.07 -2.42
CA ARG A 51 -14.17 -15.76 -1.21
C ARG A 51 -13.52 -14.76 -0.27
N VAL A 52 -13.93 -14.74 0.98
CA VAL A 52 -13.28 -13.91 2.01
C VAL A 52 -11.88 -14.48 2.25
N LEU A 53 -10.86 -13.65 2.09
CA LEU A 53 -9.48 -14.03 2.34
C LEU A 53 -9.25 -14.22 3.84
N ASP A 54 -8.84 -15.43 4.21
CA ASP A 54 -8.52 -15.79 5.59
C ASP A 54 -7.13 -15.24 5.98
N PRO A 55 -6.95 -14.71 7.19
CA PRO A 55 -5.66 -14.20 7.67
C PRO A 55 -4.50 -15.19 7.55
N ALA A 56 -4.72 -16.49 7.78
CA ALA A 56 -3.65 -17.49 7.69
C ALA A 56 -3.21 -17.73 6.25
N ILE A 57 -4.15 -17.63 5.30
CA ILE A 57 -3.86 -17.76 3.86
C ILE A 57 -3.08 -16.54 3.38
N TYR A 58 -3.47 -15.33 3.82
CA TYR A 58 -2.69 -14.13 3.57
C TYR A 58 -1.25 -14.28 4.09
N ARG A 59 -1.08 -14.65 5.37
CA ARG A 59 0.24 -14.77 6.00
C ARG A 59 1.15 -15.75 5.25
N GLU A 60 0.64 -16.93 4.90
CA GLU A 60 1.42 -17.91 4.16
C GLU A 60 1.79 -17.40 2.76
N ALA A 61 0.87 -16.73 2.05
CA ALA A 61 1.16 -16.16 0.74
C ALA A 61 2.22 -15.05 0.82
N ALA A 62 2.08 -14.11 1.77
CA ALA A 62 3.04 -13.03 2.02
C ALA A 62 4.44 -13.59 2.31
N MET A 63 4.53 -14.55 3.23
CA MET A 63 5.79 -15.24 3.55
C MET A 63 6.46 -15.92 2.34
N ARG A 64 5.68 -16.42 1.37
CA ARG A 64 6.22 -17.00 0.14
C ARG A 64 6.71 -15.93 -0.82
N LEU A 65 5.97 -14.83 -0.96
CA LEU A 65 6.33 -13.71 -1.82
C LEU A 65 7.61 -13.02 -1.33
N ASP A 66 7.75 -12.81 -0.01
CA ASP A 66 8.90 -12.12 0.59
C ASP A 66 10.24 -12.82 0.36
N ARG A 67 10.24 -14.11 0.02
CA ARG A 67 11.47 -14.83 -0.36
C ARG A 67 12.00 -14.44 -1.74
N HIS A 68 11.16 -13.83 -2.57
CA HIS A 68 11.43 -13.58 -3.98
C HIS A 68 11.35 -12.10 -4.37
N PHE A 69 10.72 -11.27 -3.54
CA PHE A 69 10.56 -9.84 -3.76
C PHE A 69 11.19 -9.02 -2.65
N SER A 70 11.97 -8.00 -3.01
CA SER A 70 12.57 -7.09 -2.02
C SER A 70 11.60 -6.07 -1.46
N ILE A 71 10.50 -5.79 -2.19
CA ILE A 71 9.46 -4.84 -1.79
C ILE A 71 8.10 -5.43 -2.21
N SER A 72 7.20 -5.53 -1.24
CA SER A 72 5.80 -5.91 -1.42
C SER A 72 4.92 -4.71 -1.07
N VAL A 73 3.92 -4.40 -1.91
CA VAL A 73 2.92 -3.36 -1.63
C VAL A 73 1.57 -4.03 -1.49
N ILE A 74 0.93 -3.86 -0.33
CA ILE A 74 -0.36 -4.46 -0.03
C ILE A 74 -1.42 -3.35 -0.03
N ASP A 75 -2.33 -3.42 -1.00
CA ASP A 75 -3.51 -2.57 -1.06
C ASP A 75 -4.64 -3.25 -0.28
N CYS A 76 -4.77 -2.91 1.01
CA CYS A 76 -5.81 -3.45 1.89
C CYS A 76 -7.02 -2.52 1.96
N GLY A 77 -8.21 -3.11 2.13
CA GLY A 77 -9.43 -2.34 2.34
C GLY A 77 -9.39 -1.47 3.61
N SER A 78 -10.28 -0.48 3.67
CA SER A 78 -10.31 0.54 4.73
C SER A 78 -10.85 0.05 6.09
N THR A 79 -11.33 -1.18 6.19
CA THR A 79 -11.92 -1.73 7.42
C THR A 79 -10.84 -2.26 8.35
N MET A 80 -10.30 -1.39 9.20
CA MET A 80 -9.19 -1.71 10.11
C MET A 80 -9.48 -2.83 11.10
N ASP A 81 -10.74 -2.97 11.52
CA ASP A 81 -11.15 -3.98 12.49
C ASP A 81 -11.33 -5.38 11.91
N SER A 82 -11.24 -5.54 10.58
CA SER A 82 -11.34 -6.85 9.96
C SER A 82 -10.14 -7.72 10.39
N PRO A 83 -10.34 -9.04 10.65
CA PRO A 83 -9.24 -9.93 11.01
C PRO A 83 -8.10 -9.92 9.98
N LEU A 84 -8.43 -9.79 8.70
CA LEU A 84 -7.46 -9.72 7.61
C LEU A 84 -6.64 -8.44 7.66
N THR A 85 -7.27 -7.28 7.82
CA THR A 85 -6.55 -6.00 7.89
C THR A 85 -5.62 -5.96 9.11
N ARG A 86 -6.06 -6.52 10.25
CA ARG A 86 -5.21 -6.64 11.45
C ARG A 86 -3.99 -7.51 11.21
N GLU A 87 -4.15 -8.59 10.44
CA GLU A 87 -3.04 -9.45 10.07
C GLU A 87 -2.05 -8.75 9.14
N VAL A 88 -2.57 -8.06 8.11
CA VAL A 88 -1.75 -7.23 7.20
C VAL A 88 -0.96 -6.19 8.00
N LEU A 89 -1.61 -5.40 8.86
CA LEU A 89 -0.95 -4.34 9.63
C LEU A 89 0.14 -4.86 10.58
N ARG A 90 0.07 -6.13 11.02
CA ARG A 90 1.15 -6.73 11.85
C ARG A 90 2.37 -7.14 11.04
N ASP A 91 2.19 -7.33 9.74
CA ASP A 91 3.19 -7.80 8.79
C ASP A 91 3.95 -6.63 8.13
N LEU A 92 3.33 -5.45 8.02
CA LEU A 92 3.91 -4.28 7.36
C LEU A 92 5.13 -3.68 8.09
N ASP A 93 6.14 -3.30 7.31
CA ASP A 93 7.29 -2.51 7.76
C ASP A 93 7.03 -0.99 7.79
N ALA A 94 6.14 -0.51 6.92
CA ALA A 94 5.78 0.89 6.74
C ALA A 94 4.33 1.01 6.26
N LEU A 95 3.69 2.15 6.55
CA LEU A 95 2.29 2.40 6.19
C LEU A 95 2.13 3.73 5.46
N ILE A 96 1.35 3.72 4.38
CA ILE A 96 0.88 4.94 3.72
C ILE A 96 -0.60 5.11 4.09
N VAL A 97 -0.91 6.17 4.84
CA VAL A 97 -2.29 6.55 5.17
C VAL A 97 -2.75 7.58 4.16
N VAL A 98 -3.56 7.16 3.18
CA VAL A 98 -4.12 8.06 2.17
C VAL A 98 -5.40 8.68 2.70
N SER A 99 -5.50 10.00 2.57
CA SER A 99 -6.62 10.79 3.08
C SER A 99 -7.00 11.86 2.07
N SER A 100 -8.29 12.19 1.99
CA SER A 100 -8.72 13.36 1.24
C SER A 100 -8.32 14.63 2.01
N PRO A 101 -8.07 15.75 1.32
CA PRO A 101 -7.76 17.06 1.93
C PRO A 101 -8.99 17.73 2.59
N TRP A 102 -9.88 16.94 3.18
CA TRP A 102 -11.13 17.37 3.79
C TRP A 102 -11.23 16.86 5.23
N ALA A 103 -12.09 17.48 6.03
CA ALA A 103 -12.18 17.20 7.47
C ALA A 103 -12.56 15.73 7.76
N ASP A 104 -13.43 15.13 6.98
CA ASP A 104 -13.86 13.74 7.12
C ASP A 104 -12.73 12.75 6.78
N GLY A 105 -12.01 12.99 5.69
CA GLY A 105 -10.84 12.20 5.31
C GLY A 105 -9.72 12.32 6.34
N ALA A 106 -9.42 13.53 6.79
CA ALA A 106 -8.40 13.76 7.81
C ALA A 106 -8.80 13.12 9.15
N SER A 107 -10.08 13.20 9.54
CA SER A 107 -10.59 12.51 10.71
C SER A 107 -10.44 10.99 10.59
N ALA A 108 -10.73 10.40 9.42
CA ALA A 108 -10.52 8.98 9.19
C ALA A 108 -9.04 8.58 9.33
N ALA A 109 -8.13 9.37 8.77
CA ALA A 109 -6.68 9.13 8.91
C ALA A 109 -6.20 9.28 10.36
N ALA A 110 -6.69 10.27 11.11
CA ALA A 110 -6.37 10.43 12.53
C ALA A 110 -6.82 9.19 13.33
N ARG A 111 -8.03 8.69 13.08
CA ARG A 111 -8.55 7.46 13.72
C ARG A 111 -7.71 6.23 13.36
N THR A 112 -7.17 6.15 12.15
CA THR A 112 -6.19 5.10 11.79
C THR A 112 -4.94 5.20 12.66
N MET A 113 -4.40 6.39 12.87
CA MET A 113 -3.19 6.58 13.68
C MET A 113 -3.44 6.29 15.17
N GLU A 114 -4.58 6.73 15.71
CA GLU A 114 -5.02 6.41 17.07
C GLU A 114 -5.16 4.89 17.25
N TRP A 115 -5.81 4.21 16.30
CA TRP A 115 -5.97 2.77 16.35
C TRP A 115 -4.62 2.05 16.35
N LEU A 116 -3.63 2.50 15.56
CA LEU A 116 -2.28 1.91 15.59
C LEU A 116 -1.64 2.04 16.98
N ALA A 117 -1.81 3.20 17.62
CA ALA A 117 -1.33 3.41 19.00
C ALA A 117 -2.05 2.49 19.99
N ASP A 118 -3.38 2.40 19.91
CA ASP A 118 -4.22 1.55 20.78
C ASP A 118 -3.88 0.06 20.65
N GLN A 119 -3.47 -0.37 19.45
CA GLN A 119 -3.03 -1.75 19.20
C GLN A 119 -1.55 -2.00 19.55
N GLY A 120 -0.83 -0.99 20.04
CA GLY A 120 0.60 -1.09 20.37
C GLY A 120 1.51 -1.28 19.15
N LEU A 121 1.07 -0.85 17.96
CA LEU A 121 1.83 -0.92 16.71
C LEU A 121 2.75 0.31 16.57
N ASP A 122 3.48 0.64 17.62
CA ASP A 122 4.23 1.90 17.73
C ASP A 122 5.29 2.06 16.64
N THR A 123 5.95 0.96 16.26
CA THR A 123 6.94 0.97 15.18
C THR A 123 6.28 1.26 13.84
N LEU A 124 5.15 0.64 13.54
CA LEU A 124 4.42 0.91 12.31
C LEU A 124 3.90 2.35 12.30
N LEU A 125 3.33 2.82 13.42
CA LEU A 125 2.90 4.20 13.58
C LEU A 125 4.03 5.19 13.32
N ARG A 126 5.24 4.94 13.84
CA ARG A 126 6.46 5.72 13.54
C ARG A 126 6.86 5.66 12.07
N ASN A 127 6.67 4.52 11.42
CA ASN A 127 6.96 4.29 10.00
C ASN A 127 5.74 4.58 9.10
N SER A 128 4.85 5.47 9.53
CA SER A 128 3.68 5.89 8.76
C SER A 128 3.89 7.24 8.10
N VAL A 129 3.40 7.42 6.88
CA VAL A 129 3.30 8.72 6.20
C VAL A 129 1.84 9.01 5.86
N VAL A 130 1.39 10.24 6.10
CA VAL A 130 0.05 10.69 5.70
C VAL A 130 0.14 11.34 4.32
N VAL A 131 -0.68 10.89 3.39
CA VAL A 131 -0.78 11.46 2.05
C VAL A 131 -2.13 12.16 1.92
N LEU A 132 -2.11 13.48 1.88
CA LEU A 132 -3.30 14.29 1.61
C LEU A 132 -3.46 14.41 0.09
N ASN A 133 -4.37 13.62 -0.48
CA ASN A 133 -4.55 13.50 -1.92
C ASN A 133 -5.77 14.27 -2.43
N ASP A 134 -5.52 15.36 -3.16
CA ASP A 134 -6.57 16.19 -3.74
C ASP A 134 -7.15 15.55 -5.02
N SER A 135 -8.24 14.80 -4.87
CA SER A 135 -8.80 13.99 -5.97
C SER A 135 -9.70 14.78 -6.94
N ASP A 136 -10.15 15.98 -6.58
CA ASP A 136 -11.11 16.76 -7.37
C ASP A 136 -10.70 18.21 -7.63
N GLY A 137 -9.64 18.71 -6.99
CA GLY A 137 -9.10 20.05 -7.20
C GLY A 137 -9.86 21.16 -6.46
N HIS A 138 -10.83 20.84 -5.61
CA HIS A 138 -11.66 21.83 -4.92
C HIS A 138 -11.13 22.16 -3.52
N ALA A 139 -10.13 21.45 -3.02
CA ALA A 139 -9.59 21.71 -1.69
C ALA A 139 -8.91 23.08 -1.64
N ASP A 140 -9.35 23.93 -0.71
CA ASP A 140 -8.73 25.23 -0.52
C ASP A 140 -7.38 25.09 0.21
N LYS A 141 -6.44 25.97 -0.13
CA LYS A 141 -5.07 25.92 0.38
C LYS A 141 -5.01 26.05 1.91
N ARG A 142 -5.91 26.82 2.51
CA ARG A 142 -5.91 27.07 3.96
C ARG A 142 -6.34 25.81 4.71
N THR A 143 -7.40 25.15 4.25
CA THR A 143 -7.87 23.88 4.82
C THR A 143 -6.79 22.81 4.71
N ARG A 144 -6.17 22.63 3.55
CA ARG A 144 -5.06 21.66 3.39
C ARG A 144 -3.92 21.91 4.37
N THR A 145 -3.50 23.17 4.51
CA THR A 145 -2.42 23.55 5.43
C THR A 145 -2.80 23.26 6.88
N LEU A 146 -4.05 23.49 7.27
CA LEU A 146 -4.53 23.26 8.63
C LEU A 146 -4.62 21.76 8.94
N LEU A 147 -5.14 20.97 8.00
CA LEU A 147 -5.20 19.51 8.14
C LEU A 147 -3.80 18.88 8.16
N ALA A 148 -2.87 19.37 7.34
CA ALA A 148 -1.48 18.92 7.38
C ALA A 148 -0.85 19.18 8.75
N ARG A 149 -1.13 20.36 9.36
CA ARG A 149 -0.60 20.72 10.68
C ARG A 149 -1.02 19.75 11.76
N GLU A 150 -2.26 19.28 11.74
CA GLU A 150 -2.77 18.29 12.69
C GLU A 150 -1.82 17.09 12.79
N PHE A 151 -1.38 16.55 11.66
CA PHE A 151 -0.48 15.40 11.64
C PHE A 151 0.99 15.77 11.92
N THR A 152 1.48 16.90 11.39
CA THR A 152 2.88 17.29 11.59
C THR A 152 3.17 17.67 13.03
N ASP A 153 2.21 18.27 13.73
CA ASP A 153 2.35 18.65 15.15
C ASP A 153 2.44 17.39 16.05
N HIS A 154 1.92 16.25 15.57
CA HIS A 154 2.10 14.91 16.16
C HIS A 154 3.30 14.13 15.58
N GLY A 155 4.22 14.83 14.91
CA GLY A 155 5.47 14.28 14.38
C GLY A 155 5.30 13.30 13.22
N ARG A 156 4.16 13.35 12.52
CA ARG A 156 3.92 12.50 11.33
C ARG A 156 4.34 13.26 10.08
N PRO A 157 5.11 12.64 9.16
CA PRO A 157 5.35 13.24 7.86
C PRO A 157 4.05 13.29 7.06
N VAL A 158 3.80 14.44 6.43
CA VAL A 158 2.64 14.68 5.59
C VAL A 158 3.09 15.11 4.20
N ILE A 159 2.51 14.50 3.18
CA ILE A 159 2.77 14.85 1.78
C ILE A 159 1.45 15.17 1.10
N GLU A 160 1.31 16.42 0.67
CA GLU A 160 0.18 16.88 -0.13
C GLU A 160 0.40 16.55 -1.62
N VAL A 161 -0.44 15.67 -2.17
CA VAL A 161 -0.48 15.35 -3.59
C VAL A 161 -1.54 16.24 -4.26
N PRO A 162 -1.18 17.09 -5.24
CA PRO A 162 -2.11 17.99 -5.88
C PRO A 162 -3.06 17.24 -6.81
N PHE A 163 -4.18 17.90 -7.15
CA PHE A 163 -5.07 17.40 -8.17
C PHE A 163 -4.36 17.27 -9.52
N ASP A 164 -4.50 16.09 -10.11
CA ASP A 164 -4.00 15.78 -11.43
C ASP A 164 -5.13 15.19 -12.28
N PRO A 165 -5.61 15.91 -13.32
CA PRO A 165 -6.71 15.45 -14.14
C PRO A 165 -6.40 14.14 -14.88
N HIS A 166 -5.12 13.78 -15.05
CA HIS A 166 -4.71 12.53 -15.70
C HIS A 166 -4.90 11.31 -14.79
N LEU A 167 -4.98 11.49 -13.47
CA LEU A 167 -5.22 10.41 -12.51
C LEU A 167 -6.71 10.15 -12.27
N ARG A 168 -7.55 11.15 -12.50
CA ARG A 168 -8.99 11.10 -12.24
C ARG A 168 -9.76 9.96 -12.95
N PRO A 169 -9.47 9.59 -14.21
CA PRO A 169 -10.17 8.50 -14.87
C PRO A 169 -9.98 7.13 -14.18
N GLY A 170 -9.00 7.01 -13.28
CA GLY A 170 -8.69 5.77 -12.57
C GLY A 170 -8.20 4.65 -13.48
N GLY A 171 -7.79 4.95 -14.72
CA GLY A 171 -7.31 4.00 -15.72
C GLY A 171 -5.89 3.50 -15.48
N VAL A 172 -5.30 2.88 -16.50
CA VAL A 172 -3.85 2.68 -16.53
C VAL A 172 -3.20 4.06 -16.63
N ILE A 173 -2.27 4.37 -15.73
CA ILE A 173 -1.60 5.66 -15.65
C ILE A 173 -0.23 5.55 -16.32
N ASP A 174 0.03 6.34 -17.37
CA ASP A 174 1.40 6.52 -17.87
C ASP A 174 2.14 7.54 -16.97
N VAL A 175 2.85 7.00 -15.98
CA VAL A 175 3.64 7.80 -15.01
C VAL A 175 4.74 8.61 -15.69
N GLY A 176 5.21 8.19 -16.87
CA GLY A 176 6.31 8.85 -17.59
C GLY A 176 5.85 10.03 -18.46
N ARG A 177 4.63 9.98 -18.99
CA ARG A 177 4.15 10.94 -20.00
C ARG A 177 2.89 11.71 -19.61
N GLU A 178 1.98 11.10 -18.87
CA GLU A 178 0.66 11.69 -18.58
C GLU A 178 0.63 12.37 -17.22
N MET A 179 1.33 11.85 -16.21
CA MET A 179 1.34 12.45 -14.88
C MET A 179 2.03 13.81 -14.87
N ALA A 180 1.39 14.82 -14.27
CA ALA A 180 1.95 16.15 -14.18
C ALA A 180 3.27 16.14 -13.35
N PRO A 181 4.28 16.94 -13.72
CA PRO A 181 5.57 16.94 -13.02
C PRO A 181 5.48 17.22 -11.52
N ALA A 182 4.53 18.08 -11.10
CA ALA A 182 4.30 18.40 -9.70
C ALA A 182 3.76 17.19 -8.91
N THR A 183 2.79 16.48 -9.48
CA THR A 183 2.22 15.25 -8.92
C THR A 183 3.27 14.15 -8.83
N ARG A 184 4.04 13.95 -9.91
CA ARG A 184 5.13 12.96 -9.96
C ARG A 184 6.17 13.22 -8.89
N ARG A 185 6.53 14.48 -8.66
CA ARG A 185 7.44 14.87 -7.58
C ARG A 185 6.90 14.47 -6.21
N LYS A 186 5.59 14.64 -5.96
CA LYS A 186 4.98 14.25 -4.69
C LYS A 186 4.95 12.75 -4.46
N PHE A 187 4.68 11.94 -5.47
CA PHE A 187 4.83 10.48 -5.35
C PHE A 187 6.29 10.05 -5.12
N LEU A 188 7.26 10.74 -5.71
CA LEU A 188 8.68 10.50 -5.40
C LEU A 188 9.03 10.87 -3.96
N GLU A 189 8.47 11.95 -3.42
CA GLU A 189 8.62 12.30 -1.99
C GLU A 189 8.01 11.23 -1.07
N VAL A 190 6.85 10.66 -1.43
CA VAL A 190 6.23 9.54 -0.69
C VAL A 190 7.15 8.32 -0.73
N ALA A 191 7.61 7.93 -1.92
CA ALA A 191 8.51 6.79 -2.08
C ALA A 191 9.82 6.97 -1.31
N ALA A 192 10.41 8.17 -1.34
CA ALA A 192 11.63 8.49 -0.59
C ALA A 192 11.41 8.42 0.93
N THR A 193 10.26 8.88 1.42
CA THR A 193 9.90 8.82 2.84
C THR A 193 9.79 7.37 3.30
N VAL A 194 9.05 6.55 2.56
CA VAL A 194 8.89 5.12 2.85
C VAL A 194 10.23 4.38 2.77
N ALA A 195 11.05 4.67 1.75
CA ALA A 195 12.38 4.08 1.62
C ALA A 195 13.30 4.42 2.81
N GLY A 196 13.15 5.62 3.39
CA GLY A 196 13.87 6.03 4.59
C GLY A 196 13.58 5.15 5.80
N TYR A 197 12.37 4.59 5.91
CA TYR A 197 12.01 3.69 7.01
C TYR A 197 12.72 2.33 6.91
N PHE A 198 13.04 1.87 5.70
CA PHE A 198 13.80 0.62 5.50
C PHE A 198 15.28 0.79 5.82
N ALA A 199 15.87 1.94 5.47
CA ALA A 199 17.28 2.23 5.71
C ALA A 199 17.64 2.37 7.21
N GLY A 200 16.65 2.66 8.06
CA GLY A 200 16.81 2.78 9.51
C GLY A 200 16.76 1.45 10.27
N ARG A 201 16.47 0.32 9.63
CA ARG A 201 16.49 -0.99 10.30
C ARG A 201 17.96 -1.43 10.50
N PRO A 202 18.38 -1.76 11.74
CA PRO A 202 19.59 -2.57 11.89
C PRO A 202 19.36 -3.89 11.14
N ASP A 203 20.39 -4.39 10.46
CA ASP A 203 20.35 -5.66 9.74
C ASP A 203 19.67 -6.72 10.62
N ARG A 204 18.53 -7.24 10.16
CA ARG A 204 17.88 -8.35 10.84
C ARG A 204 18.83 -9.53 10.66
N ALA A 205 19.61 -9.85 11.69
CA ALA A 205 20.52 -10.98 11.66
C ALA A 205 19.80 -12.22 11.09
N PRO A 206 20.36 -12.89 10.08
CA PRO A 206 19.73 -14.05 9.48
C PRO A 206 19.80 -15.21 10.46
N GLY A 207 18.74 -15.42 11.24
CA GLY A 207 18.63 -16.53 12.18
C GLY A 207 17.94 -16.15 13.49
N GLY A 208 16.61 -16.18 13.50
CA GLY A 208 15.87 -15.89 14.71
C GLY A 208 14.36 -16.12 14.61
N ARG A 209 13.94 -17.31 14.15
CA ARG A 209 12.82 -18.15 14.63
C ARG A 209 12.38 -19.12 13.55
#